data_AF-A0A3D2H2E5-F1
#
_entry.id   AF-A0A3D2H2E5-F1
#
_cell.length_a   1.000
_cell.length_b   1.000
_cell.length_c   1.000
_cell.angle_alpha   90.00
_cell.angle_beta   90.00
_cell.angle_gamma   90.00
#
_symmetry.space_group_name_H-M   'P 1'
#
loop_
_entity.id
_entity.type
_entity.pdbx_description
1 polymer ?
#
loop_
_entity_poly.entity_id
_entity_poly.type
_entity_poly.pdbx_seq_one_letter_code
_entity_poly.pdbx_strand_id
1 'polypeptide(L)'
;MANRINASNLSDLLLPMRQRGNAPGVYFVRLCQWSPEIKDFLWRYHEAARAKGVIIEGQIGNPDERQLSYLTEMLGSAFEPNPAFITQALQKWMPRMSQANRVSFAEAMCTQMDELKRKGKTDSIIRNIYMKMMCWLYYKFERLMPFLGDDNPPRILYECNAVTAHELILLRILSMMGTDILLLEPQGDAAYLKQDAASAWSQLLSVQGMPFAKNFTLKQFRKEMAAAAAGNMRPPSQPAPRPVTSAQPMRQPAP
;
A
#
# COMPACT_ATOMS: atom_id res chain seq x y z
N MET A 1 19.35 -3.10 -3.47
CA MET A 1 18.21 -2.17 -3.34
C MET A 1 17.65 -1.89 -4.72
N ALA A 2 16.33 -1.73 -4.85
CA ALA A 2 15.65 -1.44 -6.11
C ALA A 2 15.83 0.02 -6.52
N ASN A 3 15.97 0.27 -7.82
CA ASN A 3 15.98 1.62 -8.37
C ASN A 3 14.54 2.16 -8.51
N ARG A 4 14.34 3.44 -8.18
CA ARG A 4 13.06 4.12 -8.48
C ARG A 4 13.07 4.56 -9.94
N ILE A 5 11.96 4.32 -10.62
CA ILE A 5 11.71 4.79 -11.98
C ILE A 5 10.45 5.67 -12.02
N ASN A 6 10.33 6.46 -13.08
CA ASN A 6 9.17 7.32 -13.28
C ASN A 6 8.13 6.62 -14.16
N ALA A 7 6.86 6.77 -13.78
CA ALA A 7 5.73 6.35 -14.61
C ALA A 7 5.41 7.44 -15.63
N SER A 8 5.07 7.02 -16.85
CA SER A 8 4.59 7.92 -17.91
C SER A 8 3.06 8.05 -17.85
N ASN A 9 2.36 7.00 -17.43
CA ASN A 9 0.91 6.95 -17.34
C ASN A 9 0.44 5.99 -16.23
N LEU A 10 -0.87 5.94 -15.96
CA LEU A 10 -1.45 5.10 -14.90
C LEU A 10 -1.25 3.60 -15.14
N SER A 11 -1.29 3.15 -16.40
CA SER A 11 -1.19 1.72 -16.72
C SER A 11 0.18 1.15 -16.40
N ASP A 12 1.23 1.98 -16.43
CA ASP A 12 2.60 1.59 -16.07
C ASP A 12 2.67 1.04 -14.64
N LEU A 13 1.89 1.61 -13.71
CA LEU A 13 1.87 1.26 -12.29
C LEU A 13 1.32 -0.16 -12.01
N LEU A 14 0.74 -0.81 -13.03
CA LEU A 14 0.24 -2.17 -12.95
C LEU A 14 1.17 -3.18 -13.62
N LEU A 15 2.21 -2.73 -14.34
CA LEU A 15 3.12 -3.60 -15.05
C LEU A 15 4.04 -4.39 -14.09
N PRO A 16 4.31 -5.67 -14.34
CA PRO A 16 5.42 -6.38 -13.71
C PRO A 16 6.77 -5.73 -14.04
N MET A 17 7.78 -5.89 -13.16
CA MET A 17 9.12 -5.30 -13.29
C MET A 17 9.76 -5.56 -14.65
N ARG A 18 9.69 -6.79 -15.17
CA ARG A 18 10.24 -7.14 -16.48
C ARG A 18 9.60 -6.44 -17.68
N GLN A 19 8.43 -5.82 -17.50
CA GLN A 19 7.72 -5.09 -18.55
C GLN A 19 7.93 -3.57 -18.46
N ARG A 20 8.69 -3.08 -17.46
CA ARG A 20 8.95 -1.66 -17.22
C ARG A 20 10.15 -1.16 -18.02
N GLY A 21 10.01 -1.13 -19.35
CA GLY A 21 11.01 -0.54 -20.26
C GLY A 21 12.46 -1.03 -20.05
N ASN A 22 13.44 -0.14 -20.25
CA ASN A 22 14.86 -0.48 -20.29
C ASN A 22 15.53 -0.74 -18.92
N ALA A 23 14.86 -0.51 -17.80
CA ALA A 23 15.45 -0.73 -16.48
C ALA A 23 14.42 -1.24 -15.46
N PRO A 24 14.62 -2.43 -14.85
CA PRO A 24 13.76 -2.91 -13.78
C PRO A 24 13.84 -1.96 -12.58
N GLY A 25 12.68 -1.55 -12.07
CA GLY A 25 12.58 -0.61 -10.98
C GLY A 25 11.19 -0.56 -10.37
N VAL A 26 11.07 0.18 -9.27
CA VAL A 26 9.83 0.40 -8.52
C VAL A 26 9.22 1.76 -8.82
N TYR A 27 7.90 1.84 -8.70
CA TYR A 27 7.18 3.09 -8.74
C TYR A 27 6.89 3.59 -7.33
N PHE A 28 7.26 4.83 -7.04
CA PHE A 28 6.74 5.56 -5.90
C PHE A 28 6.08 6.83 -6.45
N VAL A 29 4.76 6.79 -6.56
CA VAL A 29 3.97 7.79 -7.28
C VAL A 29 2.93 8.41 -6.37
N ARG A 30 2.69 9.70 -6.58
CA ARG A 30 1.69 10.52 -5.90
C ARG A 30 0.63 10.94 -6.90
N LEU A 31 -0.62 10.90 -6.44
CA LEU A 31 -1.79 11.28 -7.24
C LEU A 31 -2.66 12.25 -6.46
N CYS A 32 -2.87 13.42 -7.04
CA CYS A 32 -3.65 14.53 -6.46
C CYS A 32 -4.96 14.79 -7.23
N GLN A 33 -5.21 14.05 -8.30
CA GLN A 33 -6.29 14.28 -9.25
C GLN A 33 -7.24 13.08 -9.30
N TRP A 34 -8.45 13.36 -9.78
CA TRP A 34 -9.55 12.45 -9.94
C TRP A 34 -10.19 12.60 -11.33
N SER A 35 -10.51 11.48 -11.94
CA SER A 35 -11.21 11.37 -13.21
C SER A 35 -11.87 9.97 -13.28
N PRO A 36 -12.81 9.72 -14.20
CA PRO A 36 -13.34 8.38 -14.41
C PRO A 36 -12.25 7.34 -14.75
N GLU A 37 -11.23 7.73 -15.51
CA GLU A 37 -10.09 6.85 -15.81
C GLU A 37 -9.29 6.50 -14.54
N ILE A 38 -9.05 7.49 -13.67
CA ILE A 38 -8.40 7.28 -12.37
C ILE A 38 -9.23 6.36 -11.49
N LYS A 39 -10.56 6.46 -11.53
CA LYS A 39 -11.47 5.57 -10.79
C LYS A 39 -11.25 4.11 -11.18
N ASP A 40 -11.25 3.82 -12.48
CA ASP A 40 -11.08 2.46 -13.01
C ASP A 40 -9.68 1.91 -12.73
N PHE A 41 -8.66 2.74 -12.92
CA PHE A 41 -7.28 2.41 -12.54
C PHE A 41 -7.16 2.12 -11.04
N LEU A 42 -7.70 2.99 -10.19
CA LEU A 42 -7.60 2.86 -8.74
C LEU A 42 -8.26 1.58 -8.24
N TRP A 43 -9.35 1.15 -8.87
CA TRP A 43 -9.98 -0.14 -8.58
C TRP A 43 -9.02 -1.32 -8.85
N ARG A 44 -8.36 -1.32 -10.01
CA ARG A 44 -7.37 -2.35 -10.37
C ARG A 44 -6.16 -2.34 -9.45
N TYR A 45 -5.64 -1.15 -9.13
CA TYR A 45 -4.51 -1.00 -8.21
C TYR A 45 -4.88 -1.43 -6.79
N HIS A 46 -6.09 -1.10 -6.33
CA HIS A 46 -6.64 -1.55 -5.05
C HIS A 46 -6.69 -3.08 -4.98
N GLU A 47 -7.23 -3.77 -5.99
CA GLU A 47 -7.29 -5.23 -6.00
C GLU A 47 -5.89 -5.87 -6.01
N ALA A 48 -4.95 -5.29 -6.76
CA ALA A 48 -3.56 -5.74 -6.76
C ALA A 48 -2.89 -5.55 -5.37
N ALA A 49 -3.10 -4.41 -4.71
CA ALA A 49 -2.64 -4.15 -3.35
C ALA A 49 -3.33 -5.06 -2.32
N ARG A 50 -4.60 -5.41 -2.51
CA ARG A 50 -5.31 -6.34 -1.63
C ARG A 50 -4.75 -7.77 -1.71
N ALA A 51 -4.34 -8.20 -2.90
CA ALA A 51 -3.84 -9.55 -3.14
C ALA A 51 -2.47 -9.82 -2.47
N LYS A 52 -1.49 -8.95 -2.72
CA LYS A 52 -0.08 -9.14 -2.28
C LYS A 52 0.53 -7.92 -1.57
N GLY A 53 -0.30 -6.94 -1.21
CA GLY A 53 0.14 -5.64 -0.76
C GLY A 53 -0.50 -5.20 0.56
N VAL A 54 -0.52 -3.89 0.76
CA VAL A 54 -1.12 -3.23 1.92
C VAL A 54 -1.92 -2.01 1.46
N ILE A 55 -3.10 -1.82 2.03
CA ILE A 55 -3.92 -0.63 1.82
C ILE A 55 -3.99 0.12 3.15
N ILE A 56 -3.63 1.39 3.14
CA ILE A 56 -3.66 2.26 4.31
C ILE A 56 -4.69 3.37 4.07
N GLU A 57 -5.65 3.49 4.99
CA GLU A 57 -6.68 4.53 5.01
C GLU A 57 -6.34 5.50 6.16
N GLY A 58 -5.99 6.74 5.85
CA GLY A 58 -5.58 7.75 6.84
C GLY A 58 -4.16 7.55 7.41
N GLN A 59 -3.72 8.46 8.28
CA GLN A 59 -2.37 8.42 8.85
C GLN A 59 -2.09 7.13 9.64
N ILE A 60 -0.85 6.66 9.56
CA ILE A 60 -0.36 5.55 10.37
C ILE A 60 -0.17 6.08 11.80
N GLY A 61 -1.07 5.66 12.69
CA GLY A 61 -1.01 6.00 14.10
C GLY A 61 0.34 5.67 14.74
N ASN A 62 0.74 6.47 15.72
CA ASN A 62 1.90 6.14 16.54
C ASN A 62 1.68 4.80 17.25
N PRO A 63 2.74 4.00 17.48
CA PRO A 63 2.61 2.79 18.26
C PRO A 63 2.09 3.08 19.66
N ASP A 64 1.17 2.23 20.14
CA ASP A 64 0.67 2.34 21.50
C ASP A 64 1.65 1.70 22.52
N GLU A 65 1.37 1.90 23.81
CA GLU A 65 2.21 1.39 24.89
C GLU A 65 2.34 -0.14 24.87
N ARG A 66 1.31 -0.86 24.45
CA ARG A 66 1.35 -2.33 24.35
C ARG A 66 2.28 -2.78 23.24
N GLN A 67 2.23 -2.12 22.09
CA GLN A 67 3.13 -2.38 20.96
C GLN A 67 4.59 -2.10 21.30
N LEU A 68 4.87 -0.99 21.99
CA LEU A 68 6.22 -0.64 22.43
C LEU A 68 6.75 -1.58 23.52
N SER A 69 5.88 -1.98 24.46
CA SER A 69 6.23 -2.95 25.49
C SER A 69 6.58 -4.30 24.87
N TYR A 70 5.76 -4.79 23.94
CA TYR A 70 6.02 -6.05 23.24
C TYR A 70 7.31 -6.00 22.40
N LEU A 71 7.59 -4.88 21.73
CA LEU A 71 8.87 -4.70 21.02
C LEU A 71 10.07 -4.78 21.97
N THR A 72 9.97 -4.13 23.14
CA THR A 72 11.03 -4.11 24.16
C THR A 72 11.21 -5.48 24.82
N GLU A 73 10.14 -6.23 25.06
CA GLU A 73 10.19 -7.60 25.56
C GLU A 73 10.94 -8.53 24.60
N MET A 74 10.65 -8.41 23.30
CA MET A 74 11.23 -9.28 22.28
C MET A 74 12.69 -8.93 21.92
N LEU A 75 13.04 -7.64 21.92
CA LEU A 75 14.34 -7.15 21.43
C LEU A 75 15.27 -6.61 22.51
N GLY A 76 14.75 -6.41 23.72
CA GLY A 76 15.44 -5.71 24.81
C GLY A 76 15.43 -4.19 24.62
N SER A 77 16.04 -3.50 25.58
CA SER A 77 16.13 -2.03 25.60
C SER A 77 17.38 -1.47 24.94
N ALA A 78 18.31 -2.31 24.48
CA ALA A 78 19.52 -1.86 23.79
C ALA A 78 19.18 -1.22 22.43
N PHE A 79 20.00 -0.27 21.97
CA PHE A 79 19.87 0.32 20.64
C PHE A 79 21.23 0.81 20.17
N GLU A 80 21.61 0.38 18.98
CA GLU A 80 22.76 0.91 18.27
C GLU A 80 22.38 1.17 16.80
N PRO A 81 22.67 2.36 16.25
CA PRO A 81 22.31 2.71 14.88
C PRO A 81 23.31 2.13 13.87
N ASN A 82 23.54 0.82 13.90
CA ASN A 82 24.42 0.13 12.97
C ASN A 82 23.71 -1.04 12.26
N PRO A 83 24.12 -1.40 11.02
CA PRO A 83 23.41 -2.42 10.25
C PRO A 83 23.39 -3.80 10.90
N ALA A 84 24.45 -4.19 11.63
CA ALA A 84 24.54 -5.50 12.27
C ALA A 84 23.52 -5.65 13.39
N PHE A 85 23.42 -4.64 14.26
CA PHE A 85 22.43 -4.57 15.34
C PHE A 85 20.99 -4.66 14.79
N ILE A 86 20.66 -3.83 13.79
CA ILE A 86 19.31 -3.79 13.21
C ILE A 86 18.99 -5.10 12.47
N THR A 87 19.95 -5.68 11.76
CA THR A 87 19.77 -6.99 11.09
C THR A 87 19.45 -8.09 12.10
N GLN A 88 20.17 -8.14 13.22
CA GLN A 88 19.92 -9.12 14.28
C GLN A 88 18.55 -8.91 14.95
N ALA A 89 18.17 -7.66 15.18
CA ALA A 89 16.85 -7.30 15.70
C ALA A 89 15.73 -7.77 14.74
N LEU A 90 15.87 -7.49 13.44
CA LEU A 90 14.92 -7.93 12.40
C LEU A 90 14.87 -9.45 12.26
N GLN A 91 15.95 -10.18 12.56
CA GLN A 91 15.93 -11.65 12.54
C GLN A 91 14.94 -12.22 13.56
N LYS A 92 14.88 -11.62 14.75
CA LYS A 92 13.94 -12.00 15.81
C LYS A 92 12.54 -11.43 15.56
N TRP A 93 12.47 -10.17 15.16
CA TRP A 93 11.22 -9.41 15.03
C TRP A 93 10.42 -9.74 13.76
N MET A 94 11.11 -10.00 12.65
CA MET A 94 10.53 -10.23 11.32
C MET A 94 11.00 -11.59 10.77
N PRO A 95 10.56 -12.72 11.35
CA PRO A 95 11.04 -14.06 10.97
C PRO A 95 10.74 -14.42 9.50
N ARG A 96 9.65 -13.86 8.93
CA ARG A 96 9.24 -14.08 7.53
C ARG A 96 10.03 -13.25 6.50
N MET A 97 10.81 -12.28 6.96
CA MET A 97 11.66 -11.46 6.09
C MET A 97 12.94 -12.23 5.75
N SER A 98 13.29 -12.32 4.47
CA SER A 98 14.53 -13.01 4.05
C SER A 98 15.78 -12.33 4.63
N GLN A 99 16.87 -13.08 4.78
CA GLN A 99 18.12 -12.51 5.30
C GLN A 99 18.64 -11.34 4.45
N ALA A 100 18.57 -11.47 3.12
CA ALA A 100 18.98 -10.41 2.21
C ALA A 100 18.13 -9.14 2.38
N ASN A 101 16.82 -9.29 2.61
CA ASN A 101 15.93 -8.16 2.85
C ASN A 101 16.19 -7.53 4.22
N ARG A 102 16.49 -8.31 5.26
CA ARG A 102 16.86 -7.77 6.59
C ARG A 102 18.10 -6.89 6.52
N VAL A 103 19.15 -7.35 5.84
CA VAL A 103 20.38 -6.58 5.62
C VAL A 103 20.07 -5.30 4.84
N SER A 104 19.34 -5.41 3.72
CA SER A 104 18.97 -4.25 2.90
C SER A 104 18.14 -3.21 3.66
N PHE A 105 17.20 -3.65 4.50
CA PHE A 105 16.42 -2.73 5.35
C PHE A 105 17.32 -2.07 6.38
N ALA A 106 18.18 -2.83 7.05
CA ALA A 106 19.08 -2.31 8.07
C ALA A 106 20.03 -1.24 7.50
N GLU A 107 20.62 -1.48 6.32
CA GLU A 107 21.47 -0.51 5.62
C GLU A 107 20.71 0.76 5.23
N ALA A 108 19.51 0.61 4.63
CA ALA A 108 18.66 1.74 4.26
C ALA A 108 18.24 2.55 5.50
N MET A 109 17.89 1.87 6.59
CA MET A 109 17.51 2.49 7.84
C MET A 109 18.67 3.26 8.48
N CYS A 110 19.86 2.66 8.56
CA CYS A 110 21.07 3.35 9.04
C CYS A 110 21.40 4.57 8.21
N THR A 111 21.32 4.47 6.87
CA THR A 111 21.51 5.63 5.98
C THR A 111 20.55 6.77 6.33
N GLN A 112 19.28 6.46 6.61
CA GLN A 112 18.30 7.47 7.05
C GLN A 112 18.62 8.03 8.45
N MET A 113 19.08 7.20 9.38
CA MET A 113 19.51 7.67 10.70
C MET A 113 20.70 8.62 10.60
N ASP A 114 21.68 8.33 9.74
CA ASP A 114 22.84 9.20 9.51
C ASP A 114 22.45 10.54 8.86
N GLU A 115 21.49 10.52 7.93
CA GLU A 115 20.88 11.76 7.42
C GLU A 115 20.23 12.58 8.54
N LEU A 116 19.50 11.93 9.46
CA LEU A 116 18.87 12.60 10.61
C LEU A 116 19.91 13.16 11.60
N LYS A 117 20.99 12.44 11.87
CA LYS A 117 22.13 12.93 12.68
C LYS A 117 22.75 14.17 12.06
N ARG A 118 23.02 14.15 10.75
CA ARG A 118 23.54 15.32 10.02
C ARG A 118 22.60 16.52 10.06
N LYS A 119 21.29 16.29 10.18
CA LYS A 119 20.26 17.32 10.40
C LYS A 119 20.09 17.72 11.88
N GLY A 120 20.99 17.29 12.77
CA GLY A 120 21.01 17.67 14.19
C GLY A 120 20.02 16.92 15.09
N LYS A 121 19.48 15.79 14.66
CA LYS A 121 18.62 14.96 15.54
C LYS A 121 19.47 14.19 16.55
N THR A 122 19.01 14.13 17.80
CA THR A 122 19.68 13.42 18.90
C THR A 122 19.47 11.91 18.79
N ASP A 123 20.34 11.13 19.44
CA ASP A 123 20.23 9.67 19.48
C ASP A 123 18.89 9.20 20.10
N SER A 124 18.34 9.94 21.05
CA SER A 124 17.00 9.67 21.62
C SER A 124 15.89 9.79 20.57
N ILE A 125 15.92 10.84 19.74
CA ILE A 125 14.96 11.00 18.64
C ILE A 125 15.12 9.88 17.62
N ILE A 126 16.35 9.53 17.28
CA ILE A 126 16.65 8.46 16.32
C ILE A 126 16.18 7.10 16.84
N ARG A 127 16.41 6.80 18.13
CA ARG A 127 15.87 5.61 18.80
C ARG A 127 14.34 5.59 18.72
N ASN A 128 13.65 6.70 18.96
CA ASN A 128 12.20 6.75 18.86
C ASN A 128 11.70 6.49 17.43
N ILE A 129 12.42 7.02 16.43
CA ILE A 129 12.15 6.72 15.02
C ILE A 129 12.35 5.24 14.75
N TYR A 130 13.43 4.63 15.25
CA TYR A 130 13.69 3.21 15.13
C TYR A 130 12.53 2.36 15.68
N MET A 131 12.11 2.62 16.92
CA MET A 131 10.99 1.90 17.56
C MET A 131 9.72 2.04 16.71
N LYS A 132 9.45 3.25 16.21
CA LYS A 132 8.30 3.53 15.34
C LYS A 132 8.32 2.69 14.06
N MET A 133 9.46 2.65 13.38
CA MET A 133 9.61 1.86 12.15
C MET A 133 9.46 0.37 12.41
N MET A 134 10.06 -0.15 13.49
CA MET A 134 9.96 -1.57 13.84
C MET A 134 8.51 -1.97 14.12
N CYS A 135 7.78 -1.17 14.90
CA CYS A 135 6.36 -1.42 15.16
C CYS A 135 5.53 -1.34 13.87
N TRP A 136 5.71 -0.31 13.05
CA TRP A 136 4.95 -0.20 11.79
C TRP A 136 5.25 -1.35 10.84
N LEU A 137 6.52 -1.73 10.70
CA LEU A 137 6.93 -2.85 9.86
C LEU A 137 6.20 -4.13 10.26
N TYR A 138 6.13 -4.44 11.55
CA TYR A 138 5.47 -5.64 12.08
C TYR A 138 3.93 -5.55 12.03
N TYR A 139 3.33 -4.49 12.58
CA TYR A 139 1.88 -4.43 12.73
C TYR A 139 1.12 -4.00 11.47
N LYS A 140 1.79 -3.39 10.49
CA LYS A 140 1.14 -2.85 9.28
C LYS A 140 1.67 -3.45 7.98
N PHE A 141 2.95 -3.82 7.93
CA PHE A 141 3.61 -4.17 6.67
C PHE A 141 4.19 -5.59 6.61
N GLU A 142 4.02 -6.42 7.65
CA GLU A 142 4.57 -7.79 7.70
C GLU A 142 4.12 -8.64 6.50
N ARG A 143 2.88 -8.45 6.04
CA ARG A 143 2.32 -9.17 4.89
C ARG A 143 3.04 -8.88 3.57
N LEU A 144 3.78 -7.79 3.46
CA LEU A 144 4.60 -7.49 2.26
C LEU A 144 5.84 -8.38 2.18
N MET A 145 6.39 -8.79 3.33
CA MET A 145 7.72 -9.40 3.42
C MET A 145 7.95 -10.61 2.50
N PRO A 146 6.97 -11.53 2.32
CA PRO A 146 7.15 -12.70 1.44
C PRO A 146 7.25 -12.37 -0.05
N PHE A 147 6.82 -11.18 -0.48
CA PHE A 147 6.72 -10.80 -1.90
C PHE A 147 7.78 -9.80 -2.33
N LEU A 148 8.62 -9.32 -1.40
CA LEU A 148 9.66 -8.35 -1.71
C LEU A 148 10.66 -8.94 -2.71
N GLY A 149 10.81 -8.27 -3.86
CA GLY A 149 11.66 -8.72 -4.97
C GLY A 149 10.95 -9.58 -6.03
N ASP A 150 9.64 -9.84 -5.90
CA ASP A 150 8.85 -10.48 -6.95
C ASP A 150 8.85 -9.65 -8.25
N ASP A 151 8.82 -10.32 -9.41
CA ASP A 151 8.60 -9.66 -10.71
C ASP A 151 7.28 -8.87 -10.73
N ASN A 152 6.25 -9.37 -10.04
CA ASN A 152 5.06 -8.58 -9.76
C ASN A 152 5.16 -8.04 -8.32
N PRO A 153 5.71 -6.83 -8.13
CA PRO A 153 6.03 -6.34 -6.81
C PRO A 153 4.77 -6.17 -5.96
N PRO A 154 4.91 -6.30 -4.62
CA PRO A 154 3.83 -5.96 -3.72
C PRO A 154 3.55 -4.45 -3.83
N ARG A 155 2.28 -4.08 -3.62
CA ARG A 155 1.79 -2.72 -3.82
C ARG A 155 1.26 -2.13 -2.52
N ILE A 156 1.67 -0.92 -2.21
CA ILE A 156 1.06 -0.10 -1.18
C ILE A 156 0.13 0.89 -1.88
N LEU A 157 -1.13 0.90 -1.45
CA LEU A 157 -2.07 1.96 -1.76
C LEU A 157 -2.32 2.74 -0.46
N TYR A 158 -1.90 4.00 -0.43
CA TYR A 158 -1.97 4.81 0.77
C TYR A 158 -2.74 6.09 0.50
N GLU A 159 -3.91 6.24 1.12
CA GLU A 159 -4.63 7.50 1.17
C GLU A 159 -4.28 8.26 2.45
N CYS A 160 -3.74 9.46 2.29
CA CYS A 160 -3.48 10.36 3.41
C CYS A 160 -3.69 11.82 3.03
N ASN A 161 -4.20 12.61 3.96
CA ASN A 161 -4.33 14.06 3.78
C ASN A 161 -2.98 14.79 3.97
N ALA A 162 -2.11 14.24 4.82
CA ALA A 162 -0.79 14.80 5.08
C ALA A 162 0.16 13.68 5.53
N VAL A 163 1.11 13.31 4.65
CA VAL A 163 2.17 12.38 5.01
C VAL A 163 3.13 13.03 6.00
N THR A 164 3.48 12.31 7.06
CA THR A 164 4.48 12.73 8.04
C THR A 164 5.89 12.36 7.59
N ALA A 165 6.90 13.06 8.13
CA ALA A 165 8.32 12.74 7.86
C ALA A 165 8.66 11.26 8.12
N HIS A 166 8.13 10.69 9.21
CA HIS A 166 8.42 9.31 9.59
C HIS A 166 7.73 8.32 8.64
N GLU A 167 6.46 8.53 8.29
CA GLU A 167 5.77 7.68 7.30
C GLU A 167 6.53 7.69 5.98
N LEU A 168 6.97 8.87 5.54
CA LEU A 168 7.69 9.00 4.29
C LEU A 168 9.06 8.29 4.31
N ILE A 169 9.79 8.32 5.43
CA ILE A 169 11.01 7.52 5.63
C ILE A 169 10.72 6.02 5.47
N LEU A 170 9.66 5.50 6.10
CA LEU A 170 9.29 4.09 5.99
C LEU A 170 8.93 3.72 4.55
N LEU A 171 8.09 4.53 3.89
CA LEU A 171 7.67 4.30 2.50
C LEU A 171 8.89 4.32 1.55
N ARG A 172 9.83 5.23 1.75
CA ARG A 172 11.09 5.27 0.99
C ARG A 172 11.86 3.96 1.14
N ILE A 173 12.03 3.47 2.37
CA ILE A 173 12.74 2.20 2.63
C ILE A 173 12.00 1.03 1.96
N LEU A 174 10.68 0.92 2.12
CA LEU A 174 9.89 -0.15 1.50
C LEU A 174 9.93 -0.09 -0.03
N SER A 175 9.98 1.11 -0.62
CA SER A 175 10.18 1.29 -2.06
C SER A 175 11.53 0.74 -2.49
N MET A 176 12.62 1.10 -1.79
CA MET A 176 13.97 0.58 -2.05
C MET A 176 14.09 -0.94 -1.89
N MET A 177 13.13 -1.57 -1.21
CA MET A 177 13.04 -3.03 -1.06
C MET A 177 12.22 -3.73 -2.14
N GLY A 178 11.78 -3.02 -3.19
CA GLY A 178 11.03 -3.63 -4.28
C GLY A 178 9.50 -3.52 -4.15
N THR A 179 9.01 -2.56 -3.35
CA THR A 179 7.56 -2.30 -3.22
C THR A 179 7.14 -1.13 -4.10
N ASP A 180 6.07 -1.28 -4.87
CA ASP A 180 5.43 -0.14 -5.51
C ASP A 180 4.51 0.60 -4.53
N ILE A 181 4.47 1.92 -4.64
CA ILE A 181 3.71 2.78 -3.73
C ILE A 181 2.92 3.79 -4.55
N LEU A 182 1.61 3.80 -4.34
CA LEU A 182 0.70 4.85 -4.80
C LEU A 182 0.19 5.61 -3.57
N LEU A 183 0.62 6.86 -3.46
CA LEU A 183 0.15 7.81 -2.46
C LEU A 183 -0.97 8.65 -3.05
N LEU A 184 -2.18 8.53 -2.50
CA LEU A 184 -3.27 9.43 -2.82
C LEU A 184 -3.23 10.60 -1.84
N GLU A 185 -3.20 11.82 -2.38
CA GLU A 185 -3.18 13.06 -1.59
C GLU A 185 -4.44 13.90 -1.91
N PRO A 186 -5.60 13.59 -1.28
CA PRO A 186 -6.86 14.26 -1.62
C PRO A 186 -6.87 15.77 -1.34
N GLN A 187 -6.00 16.26 -0.45
CA GLN A 187 -5.83 17.68 -0.13
C GLN A 187 -4.72 18.35 -0.97
N GLY A 188 -4.15 17.64 -1.94
CA GLY A 188 -3.08 18.12 -2.82
C GLY A 188 -1.67 17.92 -2.26
N ASP A 189 -0.71 18.38 -3.06
CA ASP A 189 0.72 18.03 -2.99
C ASP A 189 1.52 18.67 -1.85
N ALA A 190 0.96 19.73 -1.25
CA ALA A 190 1.71 20.63 -0.38
C ALA A 190 2.23 19.96 0.90
N ALA A 191 1.53 18.94 1.41
CA ALA A 191 1.97 18.24 2.62
C ALA A 191 3.21 17.40 2.35
N TYR A 192 3.27 16.70 1.22
CA TYR A 192 4.45 15.94 0.80
C TYR A 192 5.64 16.85 0.54
N LEU A 193 5.46 17.97 -0.18
CA LEU A 193 6.57 18.88 -0.51
C LEU A 193 7.22 19.53 0.73
N LYS A 194 6.52 19.59 1.87
CA LYS A 194 7.14 19.98 3.16
C LYS A 194 8.15 18.96 3.67
N GLN A 195 7.97 17.68 3.32
CA GLN A 195 8.86 16.59 3.73
C GLN A 195 9.97 16.33 2.71
N ASP A 196 9.66 16.46 1.42
CA ASP A 196 10.58 16.24 0.29
C ASP A 196 10.33 17.29 -0.81
N ALA A 197 10.88 18.50 -0.61
CA ALA A 197 10.66 19.66 -1.47
C ALA A 197 11.15 19.46 -2.91
N ALA A 198 12.15 18.60 -3.12
CA ALA A 198 12.70 18.31 -4.43
C ALA A 198 11.95 17.16 -5.15
N SER A 199 10.96 16.52 -4.51
CA SER A 199 10.34 15.28 -4.99
C SER A 199 11.39 14.22 -5.36
N ALA A 200 12.44 14.12 -4.54
CA ALA A 200 13.53 13.19 -4.76
C ALA A 200 13.10 11.73 -4.55
N TRP A 201 12.10 11.48 -3.69
CA TRP A 201 11.72 10.15 -3.26
C TRP A 201 10.50 9.58 -3.99
N SER A 202 9.66 10.43 -4.57
CA SER A 202 8.48 10.01 -5.33
C SER A 202 8.17 10.96 -6.47
N GLN A 203 7.35 10.53 -7.41
CA GLN A 203 6.94 11.32 -8.57
C GLN A 203 5.49 11.76 -8.40
N LEU A 204 5.21 13.05 -8.53
CA LEU A 204 3.84 13.50 -8.79
C LEU A 204 3.47 13.13 -10.23
N LEU A 205 2.54 12.20 -10.40
CA LEU A 205 2.08 11.82 -11.73
C LEU A 205 1.01 12.81 -12.19
N SER A 206 1.35 13.58 -13.23
CA SER A 206 0.43 14.52 -13.86
C SER A 206 -0.50 13.78 -14.82
N VAL A 207 -1.79 13.75 -14.50
CA VAL A 207 -2.83 13.19 -15.36
C VAL A 207 -3.96 14.22 -15.55
N GLN A 208 -4.76 14.06 -16.59
CA GLN A 208 -5.91 14.93 -16.76
C GLN A 208 -7.00 14.56 -15.74
N GLY A 209 -7.46 15.55 -14.98
CA GLY A 209 -8.49 15.34 -13.98
C GLY A 209 -8.78 16.59 -13.16
N MET A 210 -9.81 16.49 -12.32
CA MET A 210 -10.10 17.51 -11.30
C MET A 210 -9.43 17.12 -9.99
N PRO A 211 -9.23 18.04 -9.04
CA PRO A 211 -8.82 17.66 -7.69
C PRO A 211 -9.79 16.62 -7.09
N PHE A 212 -9.29 15.77 -6.19
CA PHE A 212 -10.15 14.91 -5.40
C PHE A 212 -11.21 15.73 -4.65
N ALA A 213 -12.37 15.11 -4.40
CA ALA A 213 -13.34 15.68 -3.47
C ALA A 213 -12.70 15.83 -2.07
N LYS A 214 -12.97 16.92 -1.37
CA LYS A 214 -12.36 17.23 -0.05
C LYS A 214 -12.59 16.13 1.00
N ASN A 215 -13.66 15.36 0.86
CA ASN A 215 -14.04 14.25 1.74
C ASN A 215 -13.78 12.88 1.12
N PHE A 216 -13.02 12.80 0.02
CA PHE A 216 -12.66 11.52 -0.57
C PHE A 216 -11.93 10.65 0.46
N THR A 217 -12.34 9.38 0.54
CA THR A 217 -11.65 8.36 1.34
C THR A 217 -11.65 7.06 0.56
N LEU A 218 -10.60 6.25 0.74
CA LEU A 218 -10.59 4.91 0.16
C LEU A 218 -11.73 4.04 0.70
N LYS A 219 -12.13 4.25 1.95
CA LYS A 219 -13.26 3.55 2.56
C LYS A 219 -14.57 3.79 1.80
N GLN A 220 -14.86 5.05 1.43
CA GLN A 220 -16.04 5.38 0.64
C GLN A 220 -15.93 4.79 -0.78
N PHE A 221 -14.78 4.98 -1.42
CA PHE A 221 -14.50 4.43 -2.75
C PHE A 221 -14.76 2.91 -2.82
N ARG A 222 -14.30 2.14 -1.83
CA ARG A 222 -14.54 0.69 -1.77
C ARG A 222 -16.02 0.34 -1.65
N LYS A 223 -16.80 1.08 -0.85
CA LYS A 223 -18.24 0.87 -0.73
C LYS A 223 -18.97 1.09 -2.06
N GLU A 224 -18.60 2.16 -2.76
CA GLU A 224 -19.17 2.48 -4.08
C GLU A 224 -18.86 1.38 -5.11
N MET A 225 -17.61 0.90 -5.14
CA MET A 225 -17.22 -0.18 -6.05
C MET A 225 -17.91 -1.51 -5.74
N ALA A 226 -18.08 -1.85 -4.45
CA ALA A 226 -18.82 -3.04 -4.04
C ALA A 226 -20.31 -2.97 -4.43
N ALA A 227 -20.93 -1.80 -4.25
CA ALA A 227 -22.33 -1.59 -4.64
C ALA A 227 -22.52 -1.68 -6.16
N ALA A 228 -21.60 -1.12 -6.95
CA ALA A 228 -21.64 -1.23 -8.41
C ALA A 228 -21.48 -2.69 -8.88
N ALA A 229 -20.59 -3.46 -8.26
CA ALA A 229 -20.42 -4.88 -8.56
C ALA A 229 -21.67 -5.70 -8.23
N ALA A 230 -22.34 -5.41 -7.10
CA ALA A 230 -23.58 -6.07 -6.71
C ALA A 230 -24.77 -5.69 -7.61
N GLY A 231 -24.87 -4.42 -8.04
CA GLY A 231 -25.92 -3.95 -8.95
C GLY A 231 -25.85 -4.57 -10.35
N ASN A 232 -24.64 -4.94 -10.80
CA ASN A 232 -24.42 -5.66 -12.06
C ASN A 232 -24.74 -7.16 -11.98
N MET A 233 -24.91 -7.74 -10.78
CA MET A 233 -25.36 -9.12 -10.56
C MET A 233 -26.88 -9.17 -10.30
N ARG A 234 -27.71 -8.66 -11.22
CA ARG A 234 -29.17 -8.89 -11.15
C ARG A 234 -29.46 -10.40 -11.24
N PRO A 235 -30.39 -10.94 -10.43
CA PRO A 235 -30.77 -12.35 -10.52
C PRO A 235 -31.36 -12.66 -11.90
N PRO A 236 -31.25 -13.91 -12.39
CA PRO A 236 -31.90 -14.30 -13.64
C PRO A 236 -33.39 -13.97 -13.54
N SER A 237 -33.93 -13.34 -14.59
CA SER A 237 -35.35 -13.07 -14.75
C SER A 237 -36.14 -14.33 -14.42
N GLN A 238 -37.19 -14.19 -13.59
CA GLN A 238 -38.06 -15.29 -13.20
C GLN A 238 -38.47 -16.11 -14.44
N PRO A 239 -38.41 -17.45 -14.38
CA PRO A 239 -38.85 -18.27 -15.50
C PRO A 239 -40.33 -17.99 -15.77
N ALA A 240 -40.65 -17.77 -17.04
CA ALA A 240 -42.00 -17.46 -17.49
C ALA A 240 -43.02 -18.47 -16.91
N PRO A 241 -44.21 -18.02 -16.48
CA PRO A 241 -45.23 -18.92 -15.96
C PRO A 241 -45.58 -19.97 -17.01
N ARG A 242 -45.51 -21.24 -16.62
CA ARG A 242 -45.84 -22.37 -17.49
C ARG A 242 -47.29 -22.23 -17.98
N PRO A 243 -47.57 -22.48 -19.27
CA PRO A 243 -48.94 -22.47 -19.77
C PRO A 243 -49.73 -23.58 -19.08
N VAL A 244 -50.88 -23.20 -18.50
CA VAL A 244 -51.82 -24.12 -17.86
C VAL A 244 -52.44 -24.96 -18.97
N THR A 245 -52.05 -26.23 -19.08
CA THR A 245 -52.71 -27.18 -19.98
C THR A 245 -54.10 -27.48 -19.46
N SER A 246 -55.10 -27.07 -20.24
CA SER A 246 -56.52 -27.38 -20.06
C SER A 246 -56.73 -28.90 -19.98
N ALA A 247 -57.43 -29.33 -18.93
CA ALA A 247 -57.81 -30.72 -18.72
C ALA A 247 -58.74 -31.22 -19.84
N GLN A 248 -58.38 -32.35 -20.45
CA GLN A 248 -59.26 -33.09 -21.36
C GLN A 248 -60.41 -33.76 -20.57
N PRO A 249 -61.63 -33.84 -21.13
CA PRO A 249 -62.76 -34.46 -20.46
C PRO A 249 -62.65 -35.99 -20.47
N MET A 250 -63.00 -36.61 -19.33
CA MET A 250 -63.02 -38.06 -19.13
C MET A 250 -63.95 -38.75 -20.14
N ARG A 251 -63.46 -39.82 -20.77
CA ARG A 251 -64.30 -40.78 -21.50
C ARG A 251 -65.08 -41.64 -20.50
N GLN A 252 -66.39 -41.70 -20.69
CA GLN A 252 -67.27 -42.68 -20.06
C GLN A 252 -66.97 -44.09 -20.59
N PRO A 253 -67.08 -45.14 -19.76
CA PRO A 253 -67.10 -46.51 -20.24
C PRO A 253 -68.53 -46.89 -20.66
N ALA A 254 -68.64 -47.72 -21.69
CA ALA A 254 -69.87 -48.35 -22.16
C ALA A 254 -69.63 -49.86 -22.32
N PRO A 255 -70.71 -50.63 -22.46
CA PRO A 255 -71.56 -51.18 -21.42
C PRO A 255 -70.99 -52.45 -20.75
#